data_AF-A0A1F8TB16-F1
#
_entry.id   AF-A0A1F8TB16-F1
#
_cell.length_a   1.000
_cell.length_b   1.000
_cell.length_c   1.000
_cell.angle_alpha   90.00
_cell.angle_beta   90.00
_cell.angle_gamma   90.00
#
_symmetry.space_group_name_H-M   'P 1'
#
loop_
_entity.id
_entity.type
_entity.pdbx_description
1 polymer ?
#
loop_
_entity_poly.entity_id
_entity_poly.type
_entity_poly.pdbx_seq_one_letter_code
_entity_poly.pdbx_strand_id
1 'polypeptide(L)'
;MSVQSYLPDVAGGMVVGGVFDDDATAGAALELLRSSGIRPQDVSVLASARARAERLAGDRAWTPARNAAGPSLLRKLMPAAGLPAEVKRRYGEPLRGGKVVVLIAADGQPADTIAALLDQAKATLVEQWWQSPAALFAPPDLAGPF
;
A
#
# COMPACT_ATOMS: atom_id res chain seq x y z
N MET A 1 -12.53 -9.14 21.82
CA MET A 1 -12.26 -7.75 21.39
C MET A 1 -10.75 -7.58 21.25
N SER A 2 -10.24 -7.58 20.02
CA SER A 2 -8.91 -7.04 19.66
C SER A 2 -8.81 -7.04 18.12
N VAL A 3 -9.28 -5.97 17.46
CA VAL A 3 -9.10 -5.83 16.01
C VAL A 3 -7.83 -5.02 15.83
N GLN A 4 -6.76 -5.77 15.65
CA GLN A 4 -5.38 -5.31 15.70
C GLN A 4 -4.95 -5.11 14.24
N SER A 5 -4.70 -3.86 13.85
CA SER A 5 -4.07 -3.52 12.57
C SER A 5 -2.65 -4.06 12.59
N TYR A 6 -2.25 -4.86 11.60
CA TYR A 6 -0.96 -5.54 11.66
C TYR A 6 -0.18 -5.57 10.34
N LEU A 7 0.59 -4.50 10.16
CA LEU A 7 2.03 -4.74 10.24
C LEU A 7 2.45 -4.45 11.69
N PRO A 8 2.79 -5.46 12.51
CA PRO A 8 3.29 -5.20 13.85
C PRO A 8 4.48 -4.25 13.74
N ASP A 9 4.35 -3.07 14.36
CA ASP A 9 5.38 -2.01 14.42
C ASP A 9 6.76 -2.51 14.89
N VAL A 10 6.80 -3.75 15.41
CA VAL A 10 7.97 -4.42 15.98
C VAL A 10 8.49 -5.58 15.11
N ALA A 11 7.66 -6.25 14.30
CA ALA A 11 8.06 -7.49 13.60
C ALA A 11 8.01 -7.41 12.06
N GLY A 12 7.20 -6.51 11.50
CA GLY A 12 6.94 -6.48 10.06
C GLY A 12 5.96 -7.58 9.66
N GLY A 13 5.85 -7.87 8.38
CA GLY A 13 4.80 -8.75 7.88
C GLY A 13 4.84 -8.94 6.38
N MET A 14 4.03 -9.89 5.92
CA MET A 14 3.93 -10.20 4.50
C MET A 14 3.21 -9.08 3.77
N VAL A 15 3.84 -8.60 2.71
CA VAL A 15 3.30 -7.60 1.79
C VAL A 15 3.28 -8.20 0.40
N VAL A 16 2.22 -7.90 -0.33
CA VAL A 16 2.06 -8.23 -1.74
C VAL A 16 2.01 -6.94 -2.53
N GLY A 17 2.79 -6.84 -3.60
CA GLY A 17 2.84 -5.64 -4.43
C GLY A 17 2.56 -5.97 -5.88
N GLY A 18 1.67 -5.18 -6.50
CA GLY A 18 1.29 -5.26 -7.91
C GLY A 18 1.72 -4.00 -8.66
N VAL A 19 2.27 -4.18 -9.86
CA VAL A 19 2.59 -3.08 -10.79
C VAL A 19 1.55 -3.01 -11.90
N PHE A 20 1.11 -1.80 -12.24
CA PHE A 20 0.13 -1.53 -13.27
C PHE A 20 0.66 -0.48 -14.25
N ASP A 21 0.44 -0.69 -15.53
CA ASP A 21 0.95 0.20 -16.58
C ASP A 21 0.17 1.51 -16.66
N ASP A 22 -1.11 1.50 -16.29
CA ASP A 22 -2.02 2.63 -16.43
C ASP A 22 -2.96 2.82 -15.23
N ASP A 23 -3.56 4.01 -15.19
CA ASP A 23 -4.45 4.46 -14.10
C ASP A 23 -5.80 3.74 -14.09
N ALA A 24 -6.31 3.30 -15.24
CA ALA A 24 -7.60 2.64 -15.34
C ALA A 24 -7.51 1.21 -14.78
N THR A 25 -6.46 0.48 -15.15
CA THR A 25 -6.18 -0.87 -14.64
C THR A 25 -5.88 -0.83 -13.14
N ALA A 26 -5.08 0.14 -12.67
CA ALA A 26 -4.85 0.35 -11.24
C ALA A 26 -6.15 0.69 -10.49
N GLY A 27 -7.01 1.54 -11.05
CA GLY A 27 -8.31 1.89 -10.46
C GLY A 27 -9.25 0.69 -10.37
N ALA A 28 -9.32 -0.13 -11.42
CA ALA A 28 -10.10 -1.37 -11.43
C ALA A 28 -9.56 -2.38 -10.40
N ALA A 29 -8.24 -2.47 -10.23
CA ALA A 29 -7.62 -3.30 -9.20
C ALA A 29 -8.05 -2.86 -7.79
N LEU A 30 -8.03 -1.55 -7.49
CA LEU A 30 -8.46 -1.04 -6.19
C LEU A 30 -9.94 -1.34 -5.90
N GLU A 31 -10.80 -1.26 -6.90
CA GLU A 31 -12.20 -1.66 -6.78
C GLU A 31 -12.35 -3.17 -6.53
N LEU A 32 -11.59 -4.00 -7.24
CA LEU A 32 -11.58 -5.45 -7.04
C LEU A 32 -11.14 -5.80 -5.61
N LEU A 33 -10.05 -5.22 -5.12
CA LEU A 33 -9.55 -5.43 -3.77
C LEU A 33 -10.60 -5.06 -2.72
N ARG A 34 -11.24 -3.89 -2.88
CA ARG A 34 -12.33 -3.45 -1.99
C ARG A 34 -13.52 -4.40 -2.00
N SER A 35 -13.96 -4.83 -3.19
CA SER A 35 -15.07 -5.78 -3.33
C SER A 35 -14.76 -7.16 -2.75
N SER A 36 -13.47 -7.51 -2.69
CA SER A 36 -12.96 -8.75 -2.10
C SER A 36 -12.78 -8.67 -0.58
N GLY A 37 -13.17 -7.55 0.05
CA GLY A 37 -13.11 -7.35 1.48
C GLY A 37 -11.74 -6.93 2.02
N ILE A 38 -10.79 -6.56 1.15
CA ILE A 38 -9.51 -5.98 1.58
C ILE A 38 -9.77 -4.56 2.05
N ARG A 39 -9.25 -4.23 3.25
CA ARG A 39 -9.54 -2.94 3.88
C ARG A 39 -8.69 -1.84 3.23
N PRO A 40 -9.24 -0.63 3.04
CA PRO A 40 -8.49 0.49 2.49
C PRO A 40 -7.19 0.83 3.24
N GLN A 41 -7.14 0.61 4.56
CA GLN A 41 -5.93 0.84 5.36
C GLN A 41 -4.78 -0.11 5.03
N ASP A 42 -5.10 -1.31 4.54
CA ASP A 42 -4.14 -2.36 4.22
C ASP A 42 -3.64 -2.20 2.78
N VAL A 43 -4.14 -1.22 2.03
CA VAL A 43 -3.77 -0.95 0.65
C VAL A 43 -3.05 0.40 0.57
N SER A 44 -1.90 0.41 -0.11
CA SER A 44 -1.11 1.62 -0.33
C SER A 44 -0.82 1.82 -1.81
N VAL A 45 -1.06 3.02 -2.32
CA VAL A 45 -0.84 3.34 -3.73
C VAL A 45 0.36 4.26 -3.88
N LEU A 46 1.27 3.88 -4.78
CA LEU A 46 2.48 4.60 -5.13
C LEU A 46 2.48 4.93 -6.62
N ALA A 47 2.86 6.15 -6.96
CA ALA A 47 3.03 6.59 -8.34
C ALA A 47 4.19 7.59 -8.43
N SER A 48 4.65 7.87 -9.65
CA SER A 48 5.70 8.87 -9.92
C SER A 48 5.37 10.27 -9.39
N ALA A 49 4.08 10.63 -9.35
CA ALA A 49 3.59 11.90 -8.84
C ALA A 49 2.60 11.68 -7.68
N ARG A 50 2.79 12.44 -6.60
CA ARG A 50 1.93 12.41 -5.41
C ARG A 50 0.45 12.63 -5.77
N ALA A 51 0.14 13.66 -6.54
CA ALA A 51 -1.25 13.98 -6.93
C ALA A 51 -1.91 12.87 -7.77
N ARG A 52 -1.13 12.06 -8.47
CA ARG A 52 -1.62 10.89 -9.21
C ARG A 52 -1.96 9.75 -8.24
N ALA A 53 -1.06 9.44 -7.32
CA ALA A 53 -1.30 8.43 -6.29
C ALA A 53 -2.52 8.79 -5.42
N GLU A 54 -2.69 10.06 -5.03
CA GLU A 54 -3.83 10.50 -4.22
C GLU A 54 -5.17 10.43 -4.96
N ARG A 55 -5.20 10.78 -6.25
CA ARG A 55 -6.41 10.63 -7.07
C ARG A 55 -6.81 9.18 -7.25
N LEU A 56 -5.85 8.29 -7.47
CA LEU A 56 -6.09 6.85 -7.63
C LEU A 56 -6.54 6.22 -6.31
N ALA A 57 -5.85 6.55 -5.22
CA ALA A 57 -6.16 6.04 -3.89
C ALA A 57 -7.57 6.45 -3.43
N GLY A 58 -7.96 7.72 -3.62
CA GLY A 58 -9.27 8.21 -3.17
C GLY A 58 -9.56 7.82 -1.72
N ASP A 59 -10.73 7.28 -1.44
CA ASP A 59 -11.06 6.70 -0.12
C ASP A 59 -10.84 5.17 -0.07
N ARG A 60 -10.21 4.62 -1.10
CA ARG A 60 -10.03 3.18 -1.33
C ARG A 60 -8.67 2.66 -0.91
N ALA A 61 -7.69 3.55 -0.72
CA ALA A 61 -6.34 3.20 -0.31
C ALA A 61 -5.67 4.33 0.48
N TRP A 62 -4.68 3.95 1.28
CA TRP A 62 -3.78 4.87 1.94
C TRP A 62 -2.73 5.42 0.96
N THR A 63 -2.29 6.66 1.20
CA THR A 63 -1.06 7.18 0.61
C THR A 63 -0.11 7.59 1.74
N PRO A 64 1.15 7.09 1.76
CA PRO A 64 2.14 7.38 2.82
C PRO A 64 2.38 8.87 3.09
N ALA A 65 1.94 9.75 2.19
CA ALA A 65 2.13 11.19 2.29
C ALA A 65 0.84 11.96 2.68
N ARG A 66 -0.34 11.31 2.75
CA ARG A 66 -1.66 11.95 2.90
C ARG A 66 -1.77 12.89 4.08
N ASN A 67 -1.13 12.56 5.22
CA ASN A 67 -1.32 13.26 6.49
C ASN A 67 -0.08 13.97 7.03
N ALA A 68 0.77 14.54 6.15
CA ALA A 68 1.92 15.35 6.57
C ALA A 68 1.57 16.65 7.36
N ALA A 69 0.28 16.90 7.63
CA ALA A 69 -0.23 18.04 8.39
C ALA A 69 -0.72 17.70 9.83
N GLY A 70 -0.60 16.45 10.30
CA GLY A 70 -0.98 16.03 11.67
C GLY A 70 0.19 16.08 12.69
N PRO A 71 -0.08 16.03 14.01
CA PRO A 71 0.88 16.36 15.07
C PRO A 71 2.11 15.44 15.07
N SER A 72 3.21 15.99 15.59
CA SER A 72 4.62 15.65 15.34
C SER A 72 5.11 14.21 15.60
N LEU A 73 4.26 13.30 16.08
CA LEU A 73 4.61 11.89 16.28
C LEU A 73 4.82 11.16 14.94
N LEU A 74 3.99 11.45 13.93
CA LEU A 74 4.12 10.87 12.59
C LEU A 74 5.38 11.34 11.87
N ARG A 75 5.86 12.56 12.15
CA ARG A 75 7.14 13.05 11.61
C ARG A 75 8.36 12.27 12.12
N LYS A 76 8.28 11.65 13.29
CA LYS A 76 9.36 10.81 13.85
C LYS A 76 9.34 9.38 13.32
N LEU A 77 8.18 8.88 12.90
CA LEU A 77 8.01 7.58 12.23
C LEU A 77 8.22 7.65 10.72
N MET A 78 8.29 8.86 10.16
CA MET A 78 8.85 9.08 8.83
C MET A 78 10.38 9.07 8.93
N PRO A 79 11.09 8.01 8.51
CA PRO A 79 12.47 8.19 8.14
C PRO A 79 12.50 9.28 7.08
N ALA A 80 13.35 10.28 7.27
CA ALA A 80 13.51 11.36 6.33
C ALA A 80 13.58 10.80 4.87
N ALA A 81 12.60 11.18 4.05
CA ALA A 81 12.64 11.07 2.59
C ALA A 81 12.65 9.67 1.91
N GLY A 82 11.63 8.84 2.16
CA GLY A 82 11.04 8.04 1.07
C GLY A 82 10.73 6.58 1.35
N LEU A 83 10.36 5.88 0.27
CA LEU A 83 9.99 4.46 0.28
C LEU A 83 11.05 3.58 0.98
N PRO A 84 10.65 2.50 1.68
CA PRO A 84 11.57 1.54 2.26
C PRO A 84 12.55 0.98 1.23
N ALA A 85 13.74 0.56 1.66
CA ALA A 85 14.79 0.07 0.75
C ALA A 85 14.32 -1.10 -0.13
N GLU A 86 13.54 -2.02 0.44
CA GLU A 86 12.92 -3.14 -0.30
C GLU A 86 11.99 -2.66 -1.40
N VAL A 87 11.09 -1.73 -1.10
CA VAL A 87 10.16 -1.14 -2.07
C VAL A 87 10.92 -0.35 -3.14
N LYS A 88 11.96 0.41 -2.76
CA LYS A 88 12.83 1.12 -3.72
C LYS A 88 13.55 0.15 -4.65
N ARG A 89 14.08 -0.97 -4.12
CA ARG A 89 14.80 -1.96 -4.90
C ARG A 89 13.90 -2.64 -5.93
N ARG A 90 12.67 -2.97 -5.54
CA ARG A 90 11.71 -3.72 -6.36
C ARG A 90 10.97 -2.83 -7.36
N TYR A 91 10.54 -1.66 -6.90
CA TYR A 91 9.58 -0.83 -7.62
C TYR A 91 10.12 0.54 -8.04
N GLY A 92 11.38 0.85 -7.70
CA GLY A 92 11.99 2.13 -8.07
C GLY A 92 12.07 2.34 -9.58
N GLU A 93 12.34 1.29 -10.37
CA GLU A 93 12.38 1.36 -11.83
C GLU A 93 10.96 1.50 -12.44
N PRO A 94 9.97 0.66 -12.08
CA PRO A 94 8.57 0.85 -12.49
C PRO A 94 8.02 2.25 -12.18
N LEU A 95 8.28 2.78 -10.97
CA LEU A 95 7.82 4.10 -10.57
C LEU A 95 8.47 5.22 -11.39
N ARG A 96 9.76 5.10 -11.73
CA ARG A 96 10.44 6.05 -12.62
C ARG A 96 9.93 5.95 -14.06
N GLY A 97 9.56 4.75 -14.50
CA GLY A 97 8.89 4.50 -15.78
C GLY A 97 7.44 5.00 -15.84
N GLY A 98 6.92 5.60 -14.76
CA GLY A 98 5.57 6.15 -14.73
C GLY A 98 4.47 5.11 -14.48
N LYS A 99 4.83 3.89 -14.05
CA LYS A 99 3.85 2.87 -13.64
C LYS A 99 3.24 3.20 -12.28
N VAL A 100 2.11 2.57 -11.99
CA VAL A 100 1.45 2.62 -10.69
C VAL A 100 1.77 1.35 -9.92
N VAL A 101 2.05 1.48 -8.63
CA VAL A 101 2.36 0.34 -7.76
C VAL A 101 1.38 0.33 -6.61
N VAL A 102 0.70 -0.80 -6.41
CA VAL A 102 -0.22 -1.02 -5.30
C VAL A 102 0.40 -2.04 -4.36
N LEU A 103 0.57 -1.67 -3.10
CA LEU A 103 1.07 -2.54 -2.04
C LEU A 103 -0.09 -2.92 -1.14
N ILE A 104 -0.18 -4.18 -0.73
CA ILE A 104 -1.20 -4.70 0.18
C ILE A 104 -0.53 -5.45 1.32
N ALA A 105 -0.88 -5.11 2.56
CA ALA A 105 -0.51 -5.89 3.72
C ALA A 105 -1.35 -7.18 3.74
N ALA A 106 -0.71 -8.34 3.88
CA ALA A 106 -1.39 -9.63 4.01
C ALA A 106 -1.92 -9.85 5.43
N ASP A 107 -2.60 -8.84 5.97
CA ASP A 107 -3.25 -8.87 7.28
C ASP A 107 -4.75 -9.11 7.08
N GLY A 108 -5.25 -10.23 7.59
CA GLY A 108 -6.64 -10.66 7.39
C GLY A 108 -6.93 -11.41 6.08
N GLN A 109 -6.05 -11.38 5.07
CA GLN A 109 -6.10 -12.28 3.91
C GLN A 109 -4.76 -12.95 3.61
N PRO A 110 -4.75 -14.21 3.15
CA PRO A 110 -3.52 -14.88 2.73
C PRO A 110 -2.84 -14.14 1.57
N ALA A 111 -1.51 -14.06 1.62
CA ALA A 111 -0.71 -13.39 0.60
C ALA A 111 -0.94 -14.00 -0.81
N ASP A 112 -1.13 -15.31 -0.91
CA ASP A 112 -1.43 -15.98 -2.18
C ASP A 112 -2.80 -15.57 -2.76
N THR A 113 -3.79 -15.33 -1.91
CA THR A 113 -5.10 -14.82 -2.33
C THR A 113 -4.98 -13.41 -2.89
N ILE A 114 -4.22 -12.55 -2.20
CA ILE A 114 -3.97 -11.18 -2.65
C ILE A 114 -3.17 -11.18 -3.97
N ALA A 115 -2.18 -12.05 -4.10
CA ALA A 115 -1.42 -12.21 -5.34
C ALA A 115 -2.30 -12.64 -6.51
N ALA A 116 -3.21 -13.60 -6.29
CA ALA A 116 -4.18 -14.02 -7.29
C ALA A 116 -5.15 -12.89 -7.69
N LEU A 117 -5.59 -12.06 -6.74
CA LEU A 117 -6.42 -10.89 -7.02
C LEU A 117 -5.68 -9.84 -7.87
N LEU A 118 -4.41 -9.61 -7.59
CA LEU A 118 -3.57 -8.70 -8.39
C LEU A 118 -3.33 -9.22 -9.81
N ASP A 119 -3.08 -10.52 -9.96
CA ASP A 119 -2.94 -11.16 -11.27
C ASP A 119 -4.26 -11.09 -12.06
N GLN A 120 -5.40 -11.37 -11.40
CA GLN A 120 -6.73 -11.18 -11.97
C GLN A 120 -6.96 -9.73 -12.41
N ALA A 121 -6.47 -8.77 -11.64
CA ALA A 121 -6.52 -7.35 -11.95
C ALA A 121 -5.50 -6.91 -13.03
N LYS A 122 -4.79 -7.85 -13.66
CA LYS A 122 -3.80 -7.58 -14.73
C LYS A 122 -2.58 -6.80 -14.27
N ALA A 123 -2.12 -7.03 -13.04
CA ALA A 123 -0.81 -6.56 -12.61
C ALA A 123 0.29 -7.18 -13.50
N THR A 124 1.21 -6.36 -13.99
CA THR A 124 2.32 -6.80 -14.86
C THR A 124 3.49 -7.38 -14.08
N LEU A 125 3.55 -7.11 -12.79
CA LEU A 125 4.47 -7.72 -11.86
C LEU A 125 3.75 -7.88 -10.53
N VAL A 126 3.77 -9.10 -9.99
CA VAL A 126 3.28 -9.41 -8.65
C VAL A 126 4.43 -9.99 -7.85
N GLU A 127 4.77 -9.35 -6.74
CA GLU A 127 5.77 -9.87 -5.82
C GLU A 127 5.20 -9.98 -4.42
N GLN A 128 5.68 -10.98 -3.68
CA GLN A 128 5.40 -11.18 -2.27
C GLN A 128 6.71 -11.10 -1.50
N TRP A 129 6.72 -10.42 -0.35
CA TRP A 129 7.89 -10.40 0.52
C TRP A 129 7.56 -10.08 1.96
N TRP A 130 8.50 -10.44 2.83
CA TRP A 130 8.49 -9.96 4.20
C TRP A 130 9.01 -8.53 4.26
N GLN A 131 8.18 -7.60 4.73
CA GLN A 131 8.52 -6.20 4.89
C GLN A 131 8.75 -5.89 6.37
N SER A 132 9.95 -5.41 6.72
CA SER A 132 10.20 -4.85 8.06
C SER A 132 9.27 -3.65 8.33
N PRO A 133 8.95 -3.35 9.60
CA PRO A 133 8.05 -2.26 9.96
C PRO A 133 8.39 -0.96 9.23
N ALA A 134 7.40 -0.39 8.56
CA ALA A 134 7.55 0.82 7.77
C ALA A 134 6.22 1.57 7.68
N ALA A 135 6.29 2.90 7.55
CA ALA A 135 5.13 3.76 7.32
C ALA A 135 4.59 3.64 5.88
N LEU A 136 4.36 2.41 5.42
CA LEU A 136 3.74 2.12 4.13
C LEU A 136 2.22 2.24 4.21
N PHE A 137 1.61 1.77 5.29
CA PHE A 137 0.16 1.67 5.47
C PHE A 137 -0.37 2.68 6.50
N ALA A 138 -1.68 2.78 6.66
CA ALA A 138 -2.29 3.79 7.53
C ALA A 138 -1.93 3.55 9.02
N PRO A 139 -1.55 4.60 9.79
CA PRO A 139 -1.30 4.48 11.23
C PRO A 139 -2.58 4.12 11.99
N PRO A 140 -2.48 3.39 13.12
CA PRO A 140 -3.64 2.93 13.89
C PRO A 140 -4.54 4.08 14.38
N ASP A 141 -3.97 5.25 14.68
CA ASP A 141 -4.72 6.42 15.17
C ASP A 141 -5.53 7.14 14.09
N LEU A 142 -5.28 6.86 12.81
CA LEU A 142 -5.96 7.47 11.65
C LEU A 142 -6.94 6.51 10.96
N ALA A 143 -6.89 5.23 11.32
CA ALA A 143 -7.95 4.28 11.06
C ALA A 143 -9.05 4.53 12.09
N GLY A 144 -9.94 5.49 11.83
CA GLY A 144 -11.06 5.82 12.72
C GLY A 144 -11.90 4.59 13.12
N PRO A 145 -12.71 4.69 14.18
CA PRO A 145 -13.57 3.59 14.63
C PRO A 145 -14.57 3.21 13.54
N PHE A 146 -14.69 1.90 13.30
CA PHE A 146 -15.69 1.30 12.39
C PHE A 146 -17.04 1.14 13.09
#